data_AF-A0A8C2G5T9-F1
#
_entry.id   AF-A0A8C2G5T9-F1
#
_cell.length_a   1.000
_cell.length_b   1.000
_cell.length_c   1.000
_cell.angle_alpha   90.00
_cell.angle_beta   90.00
_cell.angle_gamma   90.00
#
_symmetry.space_group_name_H-M   'P 1'
#
loop_
_entity.id
_entity.type
_entity.pdbx_description
1 polymer ?
#
loop_
_entity_poly.entity_id
_entity_poly.type
_entity_poly.pdbx_seq_one_letter_code
_entity_poly.pdbx_strand_id
1 'polypeptide(L)'
;SHLHILHLLVLARKSIEEVIRFAAEERLFILADEVYQSCVYADDTEFYSYKKVLSEMGSTISSTVELASFNSVSKGFMGECGLRGGYVELVNLDPAVKEYARRLFSTRSCPPVVGQMALDLMANPPKPGDPSFPTFSEVSSIKNMICKNTDRIQEVFAELPGISCQQLKAGFFVFPCLHFPPKAIKWKRQMEPDMLYCLHLLEETGLHVRPGCEYGQRKDSHHIRFNIMEDALQRLKTFHTRFMKEFS
;
A
#
# COMPACT_ATOMS: atom_id res chain seq x y z
N SER A 1 -11.03 -15.78 -9.47
CA SER A 1 -11.05 -14.37 -9.02
C SER A 1 -9.62 -13.93 -8.76
N HIS A 2 -8.94 -13.41 -9.78
CA HIS A 2 -7.60 -12.84 -9.61
C HIS A 2 -7.79 -11.35 -9.34
N LEU A 3 -7.75 -10.99 -8.06
CA LEU A 3 -7.72 -9.59 -7.63
C LEU A 3 -6.35 -9.06 -8.08
N HIS A 4 -6.31 -8.34 -9.21
CA HIS A 4 -5.11 -7.59 -9.59
C HIS A 4 -4.98 -6.42 -8.63
N ILE A 5 -4.23 -6.62 -7.55
CA ILE A 5 -3.95 -5.55 -6.60
C ILE A 5 -2.95 -4.61 -7.27
N LEU A 6 -3.40 -3.41 -7.60
CA LEU A 6 -2.54 -2.26 -7.93
C LEU A 6 -1.74 -1.92 -6.66
N HIS A 7 -0.62 -2.60 -6.45
CA HIS A 7 0.23 -2.31 -5.32
C HIS A 7 0.90 -0.95 -5.52
N LEU A 8 0.49 0.02 -4.68
CA LEU A 8 1.25 1.21 -4.28
C LEU A 8 1.29 2.38 -5.29
N LEU A 9 0.36 2.42 -6.25
CA LEU A 9 0.15 3.63 -7.05
C LEU A 9 -0.84 4.57 -6.35
N VAL A 10 -0.52 5.87 -6.37
CA VAL A 10 -1.49 6.91 -6.03
C VAL A 10 -2.37 7.13 -7.25
N LEU A 11 -3.67 6.89 -7.11
CA LEU A 11 -4.61 7.09 -8.23
C LEU A 11 -4.81 8.58 -8.47
N ALA A 12 -4.62 9.00 -9.72
CA ALA A 12 -4.98 10.33 -10.15
C ALA A 12 -6.49 10.53 -9.99
N ARG A 13 -6.91 11.76 -9.69
CA ARG A 13 -8.33 12.13 -9.54
C ARG A 13 -9.19 11.62 -10.70
N LYS A 14 -8.75 11.83 -11.94
CA LYS A 14 -9.46 11.41 -13.15
C LYS A 14 -9.74 9.89 -13.16
N SER A 15 -8.77 9.07 -12.74
CA SER A 15 -8.96 7.63 -12.66
C SER A 15 -9.97 7.23 -11.58
N ILE A 16 -9.98 7.94 -10.44
CA ILE A 16 -11.01 7.75 -9.41
C ILE A 16 -12.40 8.10 -9.97
N GLU A 17 -12.53 9.22 -10.70
CA GLU A 17 -13.79 9.60 -11.36
C GLU A 17 -14.26 8.55 -12.38
N GLU A 18 -13.35 7.99 -13.18
CA GLU A 18 -13.64 6.91 -14.14
C GLU A 18 -14.14 5.64 -13.42
N VAL A 19 -13.50 5.24 -12.31
CA VAL A 19 -13.95 4.11 -11.49
C VAL A 19 -15.33 4.36 -10.89
N ILE A 20 -15.59 5.57 -10.38
CA ILE A 20 -16.91 5.91 -9.82
C ILE A 20 -17.99 5.88 -10.89
N ARG A 21 -17.71 6.39 -12.11
CA ARG A 21 -18.67 6.31 -13.24
C ARG A 21 -18.97 4.87 -13.61
N PHE A 22 -17.94 4.04 -13.75
CA PHE A 22 -18.10 2.62 -14.02
C PHE A 22 -18.93 1.92 -12.94
N ALA A 23 -18.66 2.19 -11.65
CA ALA A 23 -19.44 1.63 -10.56
C ALA A 23 -20.90 2.11 -10.59
N ALA A 24 -21.16 3.35 -10.97
CA ALA A 24 -22.52 3.86 -11.14
C ALA A 24 -23.28 3.16 -12.28
N GLU A 25 -22.63 2.98 -13.43
CA GLU A 25 -23.19 2.31 -14.62
C GLU A 25 -23.50 0.83 -14.35
N GLU A 26 -22.56 0.13 -13.71
CA GLU A 26 -22.67 -1.30 -13.42
C GLU A 26 -23.36 -1.62 -12.09
N ARG A 27 -23.80 -0.60 -11.34
CA ARG A 27 -24.42 -0.72 -10.02
C ARG A 27 -23.56 -1.53 -9.03
N LEU A 28 -22.30 -1.14 -8.93
CA LEU A 28 -21.31 -1.77 -8.06
C LEU A 28 -21.12 -0.96 -6.78
N PHE A 29 -20.95 -1.69 -5.68
CA PHE A 29 -20.54 -1.14 -4.40
C PHE A 29 -19.02 -0.92 -4.41
N ILE A 30 -18.56 0.31 -4.14
CA ILE A 30 -17.13 0.63 -4.03
C ILE A 30 -16.61 0.39 -2.60
N LEU A 31 -15.56 -0.42 -2.47
CA LEU A 31 -14.80 -0.57 -1.23
C LEU A 31 -13.43 0.10 -1.43
N ALA A 32 -13.27 1.30 -0.88
CA ALA A 32 -12.04 2.10 -0.99
C ALA A 32 -11.13 1.87 0.22
N ASP A 33 -10.08 1.07 0.04
CA ASP A 33 -9.04 0.87 1.07
C ASP A 33 -8.01 2.01 1.00
N GLU A 34 -8.15 2.99 1.88
CA GLU A 34 -7.38 4.23 1.89
C GLU A 34 -6.41 4.29 3.09
N VAL A 35 -5.97 3.14 3.63
CA VAL A 35 -5.12 3.07 4.84
C VAL A 35 -3.74 3.73 4.67
N TYR A 36 -3.28 3.97 3.44
CA TYR A 36 -2.02 4.65 3.15
C TYR A 36 -2.18 6.14 2.78
N GLN A 37 -3.36 6.73 2.99
CA GLN A 37 -3.66 8.11 2.57
C GLN A 37 -2.69 9.18 3.08
N SER A 38 -2.11 8.99 4.26
CA SER A 38 -1.12 9.93 4.83
C SER A 38 0.31 9.70 4.32
N CYS A 39 0.57 8.64 3.56
CA CYS A 39 1.89 8.24 3.10
C CYS A 39 2.21 8.72 1.67
N VAL A 40 1.61 9.80 1.20
CA VAL A 40 1.92 10.39 -0.11
C VAL A 40 2.99 11.47 0.06
N TYR A 41 4.09 11.35 -0.70
CA TYR A 41 5.25 12.21 -0.50
C TYR A 41 5.95 12.68 -1.78
N ALA A 42 5.59 12.18 -2.97
CA ALA A 42 6.06 12.77 -4.20
C ALA A 42 5.36 14.11 -4.49
N ASP A 43 6.11 15.12 -4.89
CA ASP A 43 5.63 16.50 -5.08
C ASP A 43 4.60 16.64 -6.21
N ASP A 44 4.61 15.71 -7.17
CA ASP A 44 3.74 15.71 -8.35
C ASP A 44 2.41 14.96 -8.14
N THR A 45 2.13 14.51 -6.92
CA THR A 45 0.93 13.75 -6.61
C THR A 45 0.34 14.15 -5.26
N GLU A 46 -0.98 14.02 -5.15
CA GLU A 46 -1.69 14.19 -3.90
C GLU A 46 -2.69 13.05 -3.71
N PHE A 47 -3.11 12.83 -2.46
CA PHE A 47 -4.18 11.88 -2.16
C PHE A 47 -5.55 12.54 -2.35
N TYR A 48 -6.42 11.87 -3.11
CA TYR A 48 -7.84 12.20 -3.18
C TYR A 48 -8.65 11.04 -2.61
N SER A 49 -9.47 11.30 -1.59
CA SER A 49 -10.40 10.27 -1.11
C SER A 49 -11.52 10.04 -2.13
N TYR A 50 -11.94 8.79 -2.26
CA TYR A 50 -13.12 8.42 -3.06
C TYR A 50 -14.35 9.20 -2.59
N LYS A 51 -14.47 9.45 -1.29
CA LYS A 51 -15.54 10.26 -0.71
C LYS A 51 -15.56 11.68 -1.25
N LYS A 52 -14.40 12.37 -1.26
CA LYS A 52 -14.29 13.74 -1.79
C LYS A 52 -14.68 13.76 -3.27
N VAL A 53 -14.07 12.89 -4.07
CA VAL A 53 -14.31 12.84 -5.52
C VAL A 53 -15.78 12.53 -5.80
N LEU A 54 -16.36 11.51 -5.15
CA LEU A 54 -17.78 11.17 -5.27
C LEU A 54 -18.69 12.35 -4.93
N SER A 55 -18.40 13.08 -3.84
CA SER A 55 -19.23 14.22 -3.41
C SER A 55 -19.18 15.41 -4.36
N GLU A 56 -18.07 15.57 -5.08
CA GLU A 56 -17.85 16.65 -6.05
C GLU A 56 -18.36 16.27 -7.46
N MET A 57 -18.76 15.01 -7.68
CA MET A 57 -19.43 14.58 -8.91
C MET A 57 -20.91 14.99 -8.93
N GLY A 58 -21.51 15.00 -10.13
CA GLY A 58 -22.89 15.45 -10.33
C GLY A 58 -23.90 14.74 -9.42
N SER A 59 -24.98 15.45 -9.07
CA SER A 59 -25.94 15.08 -8.03
C SER A 59 -26.52 13.67 -8.17
N THR A 60 -26.73 13.19 -9.41
CA THR A 60 -27.21 11.83 -9.65
C THR A 60 -26.21 10.77 -9.18
N ILE A 61 -24.91 10.91 -9.49
CA ILE A 61 -23.89 9.93 -9.11
C ILE A 61 -23.61 10.01 -7.61
N SER A 62 -23.43 11.23 -7.08
CA SER A 62 -23.04 11.45 -5.70
C SER A 62 -24.07 10.99 -4.68
N SER A 63 -25.34 10.85 -5.08
CA SER A 63 -26.44 10.36 -4.23
C SER A 63 -26.78 8.88 -4.39
N THR A 64 -26.25 8.19 -5.42
CA THR A 64 -26.62 6.79 -5.71
C THR A 64 -25.50 5.79 -5.49
N VAL A 65 -24.24 6.17 -5.71
CA VAL A 65 -23.13 5.22 -5.60
C VAL A 65 -22.87 4.86 -4.14
N GLU A 66 -22.96 3.58 -3.82
CA GLU A 66 -22.61 3.01 -2.53
C GLU A 66 -21.09 2.98 -2.35
N LEU A 67 -20.61 3.52 -1.23
CA LEU A 67 -19.19 3.62 -0.92
C LEU A 67 -18.92 3.22 0.54
N ALA A 68 -17.89 2.39 0.73
CA ALA A 68 -17.26 2.11 2.01
C ALA A 68 -15.80 2.55 1.94
N SER A 69 -15.43 3.61 2.66
CA SER A 69 -14.05 4.11 2.75
C SER A 69 -13.41 3.63 4.05
N PHE A 70 -12.27 2.95 3.95
CA PHE A 70 -11.56 2.36 5.08
C PHE A 70 -10.29 3.13 5.41
N ASN A 71 -10.03 3.33 6.70
CA ASN A 71 -8.74 3.84 7.19
C ASN A 71 -8.35 3.14 8.50
N SER A 72 -7.05 3.18 8.84
CA SER A 72 -6.51 2.51 10.02
C SER A 72 -5.31 3.24 10.60
N VAL A 73 -5.22 3.21 11.93
CA VAL A 73 -4.04 3.66 12.70
C VAL A 73 -2.81 2.77 12.46
N SER A 74 -2.99 1.61 11.83
CA SER A 74 -1.92 0.62 11.65
C SER A 74 -0.88 1.03 10.62
N LYS A 75 -1.22 1.96 9.74
CA LYS A 75 -0.41 2.43 8.61
C LYS A 75 -0.20 3.95 8.79
N GLY A 76 0.41 4.61 7.82
CA GLY A 76 0.77 6.02 8.01
C GLY A 76 2.10 6.18 8.75
N PHE A 77 2.49 7.44 8.95
CA PHE A 77 3.65 7.78 9.79
C PHE A 77 3.41 7.55 11.28
N MET A 78 2.14 7.39 11.70
CA MET A 78 1.78 7.02 13.07
C MET A 78 2.06 5.53 13.32
N GLY A 79 1.70 4.62 12.39
CA GLY A 79 2.26 3.26 12.34
C GLY A 79 1.90 2.33 13.51
N GLU A 80 0.79 2.58 14.22
CA GLU A 80 0.41 1.93 15.48
C GLU A 80 -0.30 0.58 15.27
N CYS A 81 0.33 -0.33 14.51
CA CYS A 81 -0.29 -1.58 14.06
C CYS A 81 -0.75 -2.49 15.20
N GLY A 82 -0.10 -2.46 16.36
CA GLY A 82 -0.45 -3.23 17.55
C GLY A 82 -1.72 -2.76 18.26
N LEU A 83 -2.12 -1.50 18.10
CA LEU A 83 -3.30 -0.93 18.76
C LEU A 83 -4.62 -1.36 18.11
N ARG A 84 -4.55 -1.95 16.91
CA ARG A 84 -5.69 -2.52 16.16
C ARG A 84 -6.88 -1.54 16.00
N GLY A 85 -6.60 -0.26 15.73
CA GLY A 85 -7.62 0.77 15.45
C GLY A 85 -7.91 0.97 13.95
N GLY A 86 -9.16 1.26 13.62
CA GLY A 86 -9.60 1.62 12.27
C GLY A 86 -11.07 1.98 12.20
N TYR A 87 -11.49 2.54 11.08
CA TYR A 87 -12.90 2.85 10.80
C TYR A 87 -13.29 2.49 9.38
N VAL A 88 -14.61 2.44 9.16
CA VAL A 88 -15.22 2.49 7.83
C VAL A 88 -16.28 3.60 7.81
N GLU A 89 -16.23 4.47 6.81
CA GLU A 89 -17.30 5.41 6.50
C GLU A 89 -18.20 4.80 5.43
N LEU A 90 -19.51 4.69 5.70
CA LEU A 90 -20.50 4.12 4.78
C LEU A 90 -21.38 5.23 4.21
N VAL A 91 -21.49 5.31 2.89
CA VAL A 91 -22.19 6.37 2.15
C VAL A 91 -23.16 5.76 1.16
N ASN A 92 -24.36 6.35 1.08
CA ASN A 92 -25.48 5.93 0.21
C ASN A 92 -25.91 4.46 0.35
N LEU A 93 -25.52 3.80 1.44
CA LEU A 93 -25.79 2.40 1.70
C LEU A 93 -27.28 2.08 1.58
N ASP A 94 -27.62 1.03 0.84
CA ASP A 94 -28.99 0.55 0.70
C ASP A 94 -29.63 0.35 2.11
N PRO A 95 -30.86 0.82 2.35
CA PRO A 95 -31.48 0.74 3.66
C PRO A 95 -31.58 -0.69 4.23
N ALA A 96 -31.80 -1.69 3.39
CA ALA A 96 -31.82 -3.10 3.81
C ALA A 96 -30.44 -3.56 4.22
N VAL A 97 -29.39 -3.20 3.46
CA VAL A 97 -27.99 -3.51 3.80
C VAL A 97 -27.56 -2.81 5.08
N LYS A 98 -27.96 -1.55 5.29
CA LYS A 98 -27.69 -0.77 6.51
C LYS A 98 -28.21 -1.45 7.76
N GLU A 99 -29.38 -2.08 7.70
CA GLU A 99 -29.92 -2.83 8.83
C GLU A 99 -29.08 -4.08 9.14
N TYR A 100 -28.60 -4.80 8.13
CA TYR A 100 -27.66 -5.91 8.34
C TYR A 100 -26.31 -5.45 8.90
N ALA A 101 -25.75 -4.34 8.39
CA ALA A 101 -24.51 -3.76 8.91
C ALA A 101 -24.64 -3.38 10.38
N ARG A 102 -25.75 -2.72 10.74
CA ARG A 102 -26.06 -2.35 12.14
C ARG A 102 -26.14 -3.58 13.03
N ARG A 103 -26.84 -4.64 12.60
CA ARG A 103 -26.92 -5.90 13.34
C ARG A 103 -25.55 -6.55 13.50
N LEU A 104 -24.75 -6.60 12.44
CA LEU A 104 -23.40 -7.15 12.48
C LEU A 104 -22.55 -6.40 13.52
N PHE A 105 -22.54 -5.06 13.48
CA PHE A 105 -21.80 -4.25 14.45
C PHE A 105 -22.32 -4.38 15.88
N SER A 106 -23.62 -4.68 16.08
CA SER A 106 -24.17 -4.91 17.43
C SER A 106 -23.99 -6.33 17.96
N THR A 107 -23.56 -7.30 17.14
CA THR A 107 -23.36 -8.70 17.59
C THR A 107 -22.09 -8.91 18.40
N ARG A 108 -21.14 -7.98 18.32
CA ARG A 108 -19.88 -8.02 19.06
C ARG A 108 -19.83 -6.85 20.05
N SER A 109 -19.05 -7.01 21.10
CA SER A 109 -18.65 -5.86 21.95
C SER A 109 -17.95 -4.79 21.11
N CYS A 110 -17.89 -3.56 21.62
CA CYS A 110 -17.18 -2.48 20.94
C CYS A 110 -15.69 -2.80 20.74
N PRO A 111 -15.02 -2.20 19.74
CA PRO A 111 -13.57 -2.33 19.55
C PRO A 111 -12.79 -1.89 20.81
N PRO A 112 -11.57 -2.39 21.03
CA PRO A 112 -10.75 -1.97 22.17
C PRO A 112 -10.63 -0.45 22.27
N VAL A 113 -10.89 0.11 23.46
CA VAL A 113 -10.91 1.57 23.69
C VAL A 113 -9.59 2.22 23.31
N VAL A 114 -8.45 1.56 23.58
CA VAL A 114 -7.12 2.07 23.20
C VAL A 114 -7.01 2.28 21.68
N GLY A 115 -7.55 1.37 20.87
CA GLY A 115 -7.59 1.51 19.41
C GLY A 115 -8.50 2.66 18.96
N GLN A 116 -9.59 2.91 19.69
CA GLN A 116 -10.48 4.05 19.44
C GLN A 116 -9.80 5.39 19.80
N MET A 117 -9.07 5.46 20.92
CA MET A 117 -8.29 6.63 21.30
C MET A 117 -7.19 6.94 20.28
N ALA A 118 -6.48 5.92 19.80
CA ALA A 118 -5.48 6.09 18.75
C ALA A 118 -6.10 6.64 17.45
N LEU A 119 -7.32 6.20 17.13
CA LEU A 119 -8.06 6.69 15.96
C LEU A 119 -8.41 8.17 16.08
N ASP A 120 -8.87 8.58 17.26
CA ASP A 120 -9.20 9.98 17.56
C ASP A 120 -7.97 10.89 17.42
N LEU A 121 -6.82 10.47 17.98
CA LEU A 121 -5.55 11.18 17.86
C LEU A 121 -5.05 11.25 16.41
N MET A 122 -5.23 10.17 15.62
CA MET A 122 -4.88 10.15 14.20
C MET A 122 -5.74 11.14 13.39
N ALA A 123 -7.03 11.23 13.72
CA ALA A 123 -7.98 12.09 13.01
C ALA A 123 -7.89 13.57 13.42
N ASN A 124 -7.38 13.86 14.62
CA ASN A 124 -7.25 15.20 15.16
C ASN A 124 -5.81 15.46 15.67
N PRO A 125 -4.83 15.59 14.76
CA PRO A 125 -3.45 15.87 15.14
C PRO A 125 -3.30 17.25 15.80
N PRO A 126 -2.21 17.48 16.56
CA PRO A 126 -1.91 18.79 17.15
C PRO A 126 -1.91 19.92 16.12
N LYS A 127 -2.35 21.11 16.52
CA LYS A 127 -2.47 22.32 15.69
C LYS A 127 -1.54 23.42 16.20
N PRO A 128 -1.20 24.43 15.36
CA PRO A 128 -0.45 25.59 15.83
C PRO A 128 -1.09 26.22 17.06
N GLY A 129 -0.33 26.30 18.16
CA GLY A 129 -0.82 26.77 19.47
C GLY A 129 -0.97 25.67 20.52
N ASP A 130 -1.07 24.40 20.12
CA ASP A 130 -1.12 23.27 21.06
C ASP A 130 0.27 23.02 21.68
N PRO A 131 0.36 22.64 22.97
CA PRO A 131 1.64 22.38 23.63
C PRO A 131 2.51 21.31 22.94
N SER A 132 1.88 20.33 22.29
CA SER A 132 2.55 19.21 21.59
C SER A 132 2.82 19.48 20.11
N PHE A 133 2.36 20.59 19.54
CA PHE A 133 2.61 20.91 18.13
C PHE A 133 4.09 21.02 17.77
N PRO A 134 4.96 21.64 18.59
CA PRO A 134 6.39 21.73 18.27
C PRO A 134 7.05 20.34 18.16
N THR A 135 6.68 19.39 19.02
CA THR A 135 7.22 18.02 19.01
C THR A 135 6.60 17.15 17.93
N PHE A 136 5.38 17.46 17.46
CA PHE A 136 4.75 16.77 16.34
C PHE A 136 5.52 16.89 15.00
N SER A 137 6.49 17.80 14.93
CA SER A 137 7.45 17.88 13.81
C SER A 137 8.26 16.59 13.56
N GLU A 138 8.31 15.66 14.52
CA GLU A 138 8.86 14.32 14.34
C GLU A 138 8.24 13.57 13.14
N VAL A 139 6.94 13.75 12.88
CA VAL A 139 6.25 13.14 11.72
C VAL A 139 6.87 13.63 10.41
N SER A 140 7.19 14.92 10.32
CA SER A 140 7.87 15.50 9.15
C SER A 140 9.27 14.92 8.97
N SER A 141 9.99 14.69 10.06
CA SER A 141 11.32 14.05 10.02
C SER A 141 11.25 12.61 9.51
N ILE A 142 10.25 11.83 9.95
CA ILE A 142 10.00 10.47 9.46
C ILE A 142 9.68 10.49 7.96
N LYS A 143 8.80 11.39 7.52
CA LYS A 143 8.47 11.57 6.09
C LYS A 143 9.74 11.85 5.27
N ASN A 144 10.56 12.80 5.70
CA ASN A 144 11.80 13.15 5.01
C ASN A 144 12.80 11.99 4.94
N MET A 145 12.91 11.19 6.00
CA MET A 145 13.74 9.99 6.01
C MET A 145 13.25 8.97 4.97
N ILE A 146 11.94 8.76 4.86
CA ILE A 146 11.37 7.81 3.90
C ILE A 146 11.58 8.27 2.46
N CYS A 147 11.42 9.57 2.17
CA CYS A 147 11.73 10.11 0.85
C CYS A 147 13.19 9.83 0.47
N LYS A 148 14.13 10.15 1.37
CA LYS A 148 15.57 9.89 1.15
C LYS A 148 15.88 8.42 0.89
N ASN A 149 15.33 7.52 1.70
CA ASN A 149 15.53 6.09 1.53
C ASN A 149 14.90 5.57 0.22
N THR A 150 13.78 6.18 -0.21
CA THR A 150 13.13 5.85 -1.47
C THR A 150 14.00 6.21 -2.66
N ASP A 151 14.56 7.43 -2.68
CA ASP A 151 15.49 7.87 -3.72
C ASP A 151 16.71 6.95 -3.78
N ARG A 152 17.25 6.59 -2.61
CA ARG A 152 18.38 5.68 -2.49
C ARG A 152 18.10 4.29 -3.07
N ILE A 153 16.91 3.76 -2.83
CA ILE A 153 16.50 2.47 -3.40
C ILE A 153 16.40 2.54 -4.92
N GLN A 154 15.86 3.64 -5.46
CA GLN A 154 15.77 3.81 -6.91
C GLN A 154 17.16 3.86 -7.56
N GLU A 155 18.11 4.59 -6.96
CA GLU A 155 19.50 4.62 -7.41
C GLU A 155 20.11 3.20 -7.43
N VAL A 156 20.00 2.47 -6.32
CA VAL A 156 20.58 1.13 -6.22
C VAL A 156 19.92 0.14 -7.18
N PHE A 157 18.60 0.20 -7.33
CA PHE A 157 17.89 -0.66 -8.27
C PHE A 157 18.22 -0.35 -9.73
N ALA A 158 18.49 0.91 -10.08
CA ALA A 158 18.95 1.28 -11.41
C ALA A 158 20.35 0.73 -11.74
N GLU A 159 21.21 0.55 -10.72
CA GLU A 159 22.54 -0.05 -10.88
C GLU A 159 22.51 -1.59 -10.96
N LEU A 160 21.48 -2.24 -10.42
CA LEU A 160 21.41 -3.69 -10.33
C LEU A 160 20.99 -4.34 -11.66
N PRO A 161 21.75 -5.31 -12.19
CA PRO A 161 21.45 -5.92 -13.48
C PRO A 161 20.15 -6.70 -13.43
N GLY A 162 19.24 -6.47 -14.38
CA GLY A 162 17.98 -7.21 -14.45
C GLY A 162 16.97 -6.81 -13.37
N ILE A 163 17.08 -5.61 -12.80
CA ILE A 163 16.02 -5.02 -11.97
C ILE A 163 15.42 -3.82 -12.70
N SER A 164 14.09 -3.71 -12.70
CA SER A 164 13.39 -2.48 -13.06
C SER A 164 12.36 -2.18 -11.99
N CYS A 165 12.33 -0.94 -11.49
CA CYS A 165 11.37 -0.52 -10.48
C CYS A 165 10.70 0.77 -10.89
N GLN A 166 9.39 0.87 -10.66
CA GLN A 166 8.68 2.13 -10.78
C GLN A 166 9.09 3.05 -9.62
N GLN A 167 9.09 4.36 -9.87
CA GLN A 167 9.30 5.35 -8.81
C GLN A 167 8.18 5.25 -7.80
N LEU A 168 8.55 5.15 -6.53
CA LEU A 168 7.58 5.07 -5.45
C LEU A 168 7.12 6.47 -5.07
N LYS A 169 5.81 6.70 -5.20
CA LYS A 169 5.19 7.99 -4.88
C LYS A 169 4.52 8.03 -3.51
N ALA A 170 4.22 6.85 -2.97
CA ALA A 170 3.55 6.70 -1.70
C ALA A 170 3.81 5.34 -1.05
N GLY A 171 3.54 5.27 0.26
CA GLY A 171 3.68 4.03 1.03
C GLY A 171 5.13 3.68 1.37
N PHE A 172 5.32 2.44 1.86
CA PHE A 172 6.59 1.98 2.45
C PHE A 172 7.19 0.76 1.76
N PHE A 173 6.65 0.38 0.60
CA PHE A 173 7.07 -0.80 -0.11
C PHE A 173 7.35 -0.43 -1.56
N VAL A 174 8.36 -1.06 -2.13
CA VAL A 174 8.61 -1.05 -3.58
C VAL A 174 8.30 -2.43 -4.14
N PHE A 175 7.97 -2.47 -5.43
CA PHE A 175 7.62 -3.70 -6.13
C PHE A 175 8.46 -3.87 -7.41
N PRO A 176 9.79 -4.01 -7.29
CA PRO A 176 10.67 -4.18 -8.45
C PRO A 176 10.34 -5.45 -9.23
N CYS A 177 10.41 -5.35 -10.55
CA CYS A 177 10.40 -6.49 -11.48
C CYS A 177 11.82 -7.04 -11.62
N LEU A 178 11.93 -8.36 -11.52
CA LEU A 178 13.16 -9.14 -11.66
C LEU A 178 13.19 -9.81 -13.03
N HIS A 179 14.15 -9.42 -13.86
CA HIS A 179 14.39 -9.97 -15.19
C HIS A 179 15.42 -11.10 -15.08
N PHE A 180 14.93 -12.30 -14.78
CA PHE A 180 15.79 -13.46 -14.58
C PHE A 180 16.44 -13.96 -15.88
N PRO A 181 17.71 -14.38 -15.84
CA PRO A 181 18.33 -15.12 -16.94
C PRO A 181 17.60 -16.45 -17.22
N PRO A 182 17.63 -16.98 -18.46
CA PRO A 182 16.96 -18.24 -18.80
C PRO A 182 17.39 -19.44 -17.94
N LYS A 183 18.64 -19.46 -17.46
CA LYS A 183 19.13 -20.52 -16.55
C LYS A 183 18.43 -20.46 -15.19
N ALA A 184 18.23 -19.26 -14.63
CA ALA A 184 17.51 -19.07 -13.37
C ALA A 184 16.03 -19.47 -13.50
N ILE A 185 15.38 -19.19 -14.64
CA ILE A 185 13.97 -19.58 -14.88
C ILE A 185 13.82 -21.11 -14.96
N LYS A 186 14.80 -21.80 -15.53
CA LYS A 186 14.78 -23.26 -15.68
C LYS A 186 15.26 -23.98 -14.41
N TRP A 187 15.89 -23.27 -13.50
CA TRP A 187 16.46 -23.84 -12.29
C TRP A 187 15.34 -24.28 -11.34
N LYS A 188 15.35 -25.57 -11.01
CA LYS A 188 14.43 -26.20 -10.05
C LYS A 188 12.97 -25.77 -10.25
N ARG A 189 12.35 -26.13 -11.39
CA ARG A 189 10.94 -25.83 -11.76
C ARG A 189 9.84 -26.40 -10.85
N GLN A 190 10.14 -26.73 -9.59
CA GLN A 190 9.12 -27.15 -8.62
C GLN A 190 8.35 -25.95 -8.04
N MET A 191 8.83 -24.72 -8.24
CA MET A 191 8.26 -23.49 -7.70
C MET A 191 8.35 -22.34 -8.72
N GLU A 192 7.61 -21.26 -8.47
CA GLU A 192 7.74 -20.02 -9.25
C GLU A 192 9.13 -19.38 -9.08
N PRO A 193 9.72 -18.78 -10.13
CA PRO A 193 11.09 -18.26 -10.07
C PRO A 193 11.34 -17.20 -9.00
N ASP A 194 10.38 -16.30 -8.76
CA ASP A 194 10.47 -15.29 -7.70
C ASP A 194 10.36 -15.89 -6.30
N MET A 195 9.52 -16.91 -6.10
CA MET A 195 9.48 -17.67 -4.84
C MET A 195 10.83 -18.31 -4.55
N LEU A 196 11.43 -18.97 -5.54
CA LEU A 196 12.74 -19.59 -5.39
C LEU A 196 13.83 -18.54 -5.09
N TYR A 197 13.82 -17.42 -5.81
CA TYR A 197 14.72 -16.30 -5.54
C TYR A 197 14.60 -15.78 -4.10
N CYS A 198 13.37 -15.59 -3.60
CA CYS A 198 13.11 -15.14 -2.24
C CYS A 198 13.60 -16.14 -1.17
N LEU A 199 13.43 -17.44 -1.41
CA LEU A 199 13.93 -18.49 -0.51
C LEU A 199 15.46 -18.46 -0.44
N HIS A 200 16.14 -18.38 -1.58
CA HIS A 200 17.60 -18.30 -1.60
C HIS A 200 18.14 -17.02 -0.96
N LEU A 201 17.47 -15.89 -1.19
CA LEU A 201 17.81 -14.63 -0.52
C LEU A 201 17.70 -14.76 1.01
N LEU A 202 16.64 -15.41 1.49
CA LEU A 202 16.43 -15.69 2.91
C LEU A 202 17.52 -16.61 3.47
N GLU A 203 17.80 -17.74 2.82
CA GLU A 203 18.78 -18.73 3.25
C GLU A 203 20.20 -18.14 3.35
N GLU A 204 20.58 -17.30 2.39
CA GLU A 204 21.96 -16.80 2.30
C GLU A 204 22.20 -15.51 3.08
N THR A 205 21.17 -14.69 3.31
CA THR A 205 21.33 -13.36 3.92
C THR A 205 20.48 -13.11 5.15
N GLY A 206 19.55 -14.03 5.47
CA GLY A 206 18.53 -13.83 6.49
C GLY A 206 17.46 -12.80 6.13
N LEU A 207 17.48 -12.26 4.89
CA LEU A 207 16.53 -11.25 4.45
C LEU A 207 15.24 -11.91 3.92
N HIS A 208 14.15 -11.76 4.66
CA HIS A 208 12.84 -12.21 4.24
C HIS A 208 12.11 -11.12 3.43
N VAL A 209 11.82 -11.42 2.16
CA VAL A 209 10.99 -10.61 1.26
C VAL A 209 9.84 -11.45 0.70
N ARG A 210 8.77 -10.80 0.25
CA ARG A 210 7.60 -11.52 -0.30
C ARG A 210 7.69 -11.64 -1.82
N PRO A 211 7.51 -12.82 -2.41
CA PRO A 211 7.53 -13.01 -3.86
C PRO A 211 6.29 -12.44 -4.54
N GLY A 212 6.44 -11.98 -5.77
CA GLY A 212 5.39 -11.37 -6.58
C GLY A 212 4.25 -12.33 -6.92
N CYS A 213 4.55 -13.63 -7.03
CA CYS A 213 3.58 -14.68 -7.33
C CYS A 213 2.41 -14.75 -6.32
N GLU A 214 2.62 -14.30 -5.09
CA GLU A 214 1.59 -14.25 -4.04
C GLU A 214 0.62 -13.07 -4.19
N TYR A 215 0.96 -12.07 -5.01
CA TYR A 215 0.17 -10.84 -5.18
C TYR A 215 -0.65 -10.80 -6.48
N GLY A 216 -0.59 -11.85 -7.30
CA GLY A 216 -1.26 -11.88 -8.59
C GLY A 216 -0.55 -11.01 -9.63
N GLN A 217 0.59 -11.49 -10.12
CA GLN A 217 1.40 -10.81 -11.14
C GLN A 217 1.06 -11.27 -12.57
N ARG A 218 1.50 -10.48 -13.57
CA ARG A 218 1.37 -10.86 -14.99
C ARG A 218 2.14 -12.15 -15.26
N LYS A 219 1.61 -13.00 -16.13
CA LYS A 219 2.31 -14.21 -16.59
C LYS A 219 3.71 -13.88 -17.11
N ASP A 220 4.69 -14.70 -16.74
CA ASP A 220 6.11 -14.56 -17.13
C ASP A 220 6.77 -13.25 -16.66
N SER A 221 6.18 -12.58 -15.67
CA SER A 221 6.81 -11.49 -14.92
C SER A 221 7.05 -11.94 -13.48
N HIS A 222 8.11 -11.43 -12.87
CA HIS A 222 8.57 -11.85 -11.55
C HIS A 222 8.86 -10.61 -10.72
N HIS A 223 8.40 -10.58 -9.48
CA HIS A 223 8.58 -9.41 -8.62
C HIS A 223 8.96 -9.81 -7.21
N ILE A 224 9.43 -8.83 -6.44
CA ILE A 224 9.50 -8.94 -4.99
C ILE A 224 8.85 -7.71 -4.37
N ARG A 225 8.19 -7.88 -3.22
CA ARG A 225 7.79 -6.76 -2.38
C ARG A 225 8.89 -6.50 -1.36
N PHE A 226 9.48 -5.33 -1.43
CA PHE A 226 10.64 -4.95 -0.64
C PHE A 226 10.33 -3.71 0.23
N ASN A 227 10.81 -3.71 1.48
CA ASN A 227 10.62 -2.61 2.43
C ASN A 227 11.80 -1.63 2.35
N ILE A 228 11.55 -0.35 2.59
CA ILE A 228 12.48 0.77 2.38
C ILE A 228 13.51 0.90 3.53
N MET A 229 14.25 -0.18 3.80
CA MET A 229 15.28 -0.25 4.85
C MET A 229 16.68 -0.42 4.27
N GLU A 230 17.63 0.40 4.71
CA GLU A 230 19.02 0.41 4.19
C GLU A 230 19.76 -0.92 4.36
N ASP A 231 19.68 -1.56 5.54
CA ASP A 231 20.35 -2.86 5.78
C ASP A 231 19.79 -3.95 4.85
N ALA A 232 18.47 -3.94 4.63
CA ALA A 232 17.83 -4.85 3.69
C ALA A 232 18.32 -4.60 2.25
N LEU A 233 18.54 -3.33 1.88
CA LEU A 233 18.97 -2.97 0.53
C LEU A 233 20.40 -3.45 0.27
N GLN A 234 21.28 -3.31 1.25
CA GLN A 234 22.66 -3.78 1.15
C GLN A 234 22.73 -5.31 1.03
N ARG A 235 21.95 -6.05 1.82
CA ARG A 235 21.85 -7.52 1.73
C ARG A 235 21.33 -7.95 0.36
N LEU A 236 20.27 -7.31 -0.13
CA LEU A 236 19.71 -7.57 -1.45
C LEU A 236 20.73 -7.29 -2.55
N LYS A 237 21.44 -6.15 -2.52
CA LYS A 237 22.48 -5.78 -3.51
C LYS A 237 23.57 -6.85 -3.62
N THR A 238 24.09 -7.30 -2.48
CA THR A 238 25.15 -8.31 -2.41
C THR A 238 24.67 -9.65 -2.98
N PHE A 239 23.51 -10.12 -2.52
CA PHE A 239 22.92 -11.38 -3.00
C PHE A 239 22.61 -11.34 -4.50
N HIS A 240 21.89 -10.31 -4.94
CA HIS A 240 21.43 -10.19 -6.31
C HIS A 240 22.58 -10.15 -7.31
N THR A 241 23.64 -9.41 -7.01
CA THR A 241 24.83 -9.33 -7.87
C THR A 241 25.51 -10.69 -8.05
N ARG A 242 25.59 -11.49 -6.98
CA ARG A 242 26.13 -12.85 -7.04
C ARG A 242 25.20 -13.77 -7.83
N PHE A 243 23.90 -13.75 -7.49
CA PHE A 243 22.88 -14.56 -8.15
C PHE A 243 22.89 -14.36 -9.67
N MET A 244 22.90 -13.10 -10.13
CA MET A 244 22.93 -12.78 -11.56
C MET A 244 24.21 -13.28 -12.25
N LYS A 245 25.36 -13.29 -11.57
CA LYS A 245 26.63 -13.84 -12.11
C LYS A 245 26.62 -15.38 -12.18
N GLU A 246 26.00 -16.04 -11.21
CA GLU A 246 25.90 -17.50 -11.19
C GLU A 246 24.99 -18.02 -12.32
N PHE A 247 23.88 -17.32 -12.55
CA PHE A 247 22.87 -17.72 -13.53
C PHE A 247 23.00 -17.02 -14.90
N SER A 248 23.97 -16.13 -15.09
CA SER A 248 24.30 -15.56 -16.42
C SER A 248 24.73 -16.60 -17.44
#